data_AF-A0A0G1VIP6-F1
#
_entry.id   AF-A0A0G1VIP6-F1
#
_cell.length_a   1.000
_cell.length_b   1.000
_cell.length_c   1.000
_cell.angle_alpha   90.00
_cell.angle_beta   90.00
_cell.angle_gamma   90.00
#
_symmetry.space_group_name_H-M   'P 1'
#
loop_
_entity.id
_entity.type
_entity.pdbx_description
1 polymer ?
#
loop_
_entity_poly.entity_id
_entity_poly.type
_entity_poly.pdbx_seq_one_letter_code
_entity_poly.pdbx_strand_id
1 'polypeptide(L)' 'MSNTPNQDQPFDPNLGSILNLLRDIPVLNSAPSDTPRTPISFALYENGGTRRFYIFFNGNWRYVTLT' A
#
# COMPACT_ATOMS: atom_id res chain seq x y z
N MET A 1 -31.88 13.96 -9.77
CA MET A 1 -30.59 13.68 -9.12
C MET A 1 -29.55 13.62 -10.22
N SER A 2 -28.75 14.67 -10.35
CA SER A 2 -27.76 14.82 -11.42
C SER A 2 -26.45 14.19 -10.95
N ASN A 3 -26.05 13.08 -11.57
CA ASN A 3 -24.73 12.50 -11.37
C ASN A 3 -23.75 13.32 -12.21
N THR A 4 -23.09 14.29 -11.60
CA THR A 4 -22.02 15.05 -12.27
C THR A 4 -20.82 14.12 -12.45
N PRO A 5 -20.30 13.92 -13.67
CA PRO A 5 -19.03 13.23 -13.87
C PRO A 5 -17.95 14.02 -13.13
N ASN A 6 -17.07 13.33 -12.40
CA ASN A 6 -15.91 13.90 -11.72
C ASN A 6 -15.04 14.59 -12.78
N GLN A 7 -15.23 15.90 -12.96
CA GLN A 7 -14.40 16.72 -13.84
C GLN A 7 -13.01 16.78 -13.24
N ASP A 8 -12.06 16.18 -13.95
CA ASP A 8 -10.63 16.46 -13.91
C ASP A 8 -10.08 16.76 -12.52
N GLN A 9 -10.00 15.72 -11.69
CA GLN A 9 -9.20 15.78 -10.48
C GLN A 9 -7.76 16.10 -10.92
N PRO A 10 -7.21 17.29 -10.60
CA PRO A 10 -5.89 17.68 -11.06
C PRO A 10 -4.89 16.59 -10.65
N PHE A 11 -4.00 16.20 -11.57
CA PHE A 11 -2.94 15.24 -11.28
C PHE A 11 -2.15 15.75 -10.09
N ASP A 12 -2.47 15.24 -8.90
CA ASP A 12 -1.76 15.59 -7.69
C ASP A 12 -0.38 14.92 -7.79
N PRO A 13 0.71 15.69 -7.88
CA PRO A 13 2.05 15.11 -7.97
C PRO A 13 2.37 14.19 -6.77
N ASN A 14 1.70 14.37 -5.63
CA ASN A 14 1.81 13.49 -4.48
C ASN A 14 1.05 12.16 -4.64
N LEU A 15 -0.02 12.14 -5.44
CA LEU A 15 -0.66 10.88 -5.82
C LEU A 15 0.23 10.09 -6.77
N GLY A 16 0.92 10.76 -7.70
CA GLY A 16 1.87 10.10 -8.60
C GLY A 16 3.02 9.40 -7.85
N SER A 17 3.56 10.02 -6.80
CA SER A 17 4.62 9.42 -5.99
C SER A 17 4.13 8.22 -5.16
N ILE A 18 2.91 8.27 -4.62
CA ILE A 18 2.28 7.13 -3.94
C ILE A 18 2.03 5.98 -4.92
N LEU A 19 1.50 6.26 -6.12
CA LEU A 19 1.23 5.22 -7.12
C LEU A 19 2.50 4.53 -7.60
N ASN A 20 3.59 5.28 -7.80
CA ASN A 20 4.90 4.72 -8.11
C ASN A 20 5.42 3.85 -6.97
N LEU A 21 5.30 4.33 -5.73
CA LEU A 21 5.68 3.55 -4.56
C LEU A 21 4.87 2.25 -4.45
N LEU A 22 3.55 2.29 -4.72
CA LEU A 22 2.67 1.11 -4.72
C LEU A 22 3.01 0.11 -5.83
N ARG A 23 3.46 0.58 -7.00
CA ARG A 23 3.85 -0.26 -8.14
C ARG A 23 5.04 -1.17 -7.82
N ASP A 24 6.00 -0.67 -7.06
CA ASP A 24 7.26 -1.36 -6.79
C ASP A 24 7.24 -2.18 -5.49
N ILE A 25 6.08 -2.32 -4.84
CA ILE A 25 5.97 -3.04 -3.58
C ILE A 25 6.16 -4.54 -3.81
N PRO A 26 7.09 -5.19 -3.09
CA PRO A 26 7.27 -6.63 -3.19
C PRO A 26 6.03 -7.36 -2.68
N VAL A 27 5.62 -8.39 -3.43
CA VAL A 27 4.58 -9.35 -3.00
C VAL A 27 5.27 -10.52 -2.31
N LEU A 28 4.95 -10.71 -1.04
CA LEU A 28 5.49 -11.73 -0.16
C LEU A 28 4.48 -12.87 0.00
N ASN A 29 5.01 -14.10 0.08
CA ASN A 29 4.23 -15.30 0.41
C ASN A 29 4.16 -15.58 1.92
N SER A 30 4.83 -14.76 2.73
CA SER A 30 4.88 -14.82 4.19
C SER A 30 4.75 -13.42 4.78
N ALA A 31 4.21 -13.32 5.98
CA ALA A 31 4.08 -12.03 6.66
C ALA A 31 5.47 -11.47 6.98
N PRO A 32 5.74 -10.18 6.72
CA PRO A 32 7.03 -9.58 7.05
C PRO A 32 7.21 -9.54 8.57
N SER A 33 8.41 -9.88 9.02
CA SER A 33 8.78 -9.91 10.44
C SER A 33 10.06 -9.12 10.72
N ASP A 34 10.98 -9.06 9.75
CA ASP A 34 12.20 -8.27 9.86
C ASP A 34 11.91 -6.78 9.94
N THR A 35 12.71 -6.07 10.75
CA THR A 35 12.67 -4.61 10.84
C THR A 35 13.34 -4.00 9.60
N PRO A 36 12.62 -3.20 8.79
CA PRO A 36 13.21 -2.54 7.64
C PRO A 36 14.28 -1.52 8.02
N ARG A 37 15.16 -1.20 7.05
CA ARG A 37 16.19 -0.16 7.23
C ARG A 37 15.62 1.25 7.21
N THR A 38 14.43 1.45 6.63
CA THR A 38 13.78 2.76 6.53
C THR A 38 12.71 2.92 7.61
N PRO A 39 12.48 4.15 8.11
CA PRO A 39 11.47 4.39 9.16
C PRO A 39 10.04 4.02 8.76
N ILE A 40 9.76 4.06 7.45
CA ILE A 40 8.50 3.64 6.85
C ILE A 40 8.81 2.68 5.70
N SER A 41 8.10 1.55 5.63
CA SER A 41 8.19 0.60 4.52
C SER A 41 6.84 -0.04 4.26
N PHE A 42 6.65 -0.54 3.05
CA PHE A 42 5.43 -1.19 2.61
C PHE A 42 5.73 -2.58 2.05
N ALA A 43 4.80 -3.51 2.24
CA ALA A 43 4.85 -4.84 1.65
C ALA A 43 3.44 -5.32 1.30
N LEU A 44 3.32 -6.08 0.22
CA LEU A 44 2.10 -6.82 -0.08
C LEU A 44 2.29 -8.25 0.35
N TYR A 45 1.27 -8.84 0.95
CA TYR A 45 1.24 -10.25 1.31
C TYR A 45 0.09 -10.92 0.58
N GLU A 46 0.38 -12.03 -0.09
CA GLU A 46 -0.62 -12.90 -0.70
C GLU A 46 -0.32 -14.37 -0.39
N ASN A 47 -1.29 -15.07 0.20
CA ASN A 47 -1.20 -16.50 0.43
C ASN A 47 -2.61 -17.12 0.48
N GLY A 48 -2.89 -18.04 -0.45
CA GLY A 48 -4.08 -18.89 -0.40
C GLY A 48 -5.41 -18.14 -0.25
N GLY A 49 -5.55 -16.96 -0.88
CA GLY A 49 -6.74 -16.12 -0.80
C GLY A 49 -6.71 -15.06 0.32
N THR A 50 -5.72 -15.09 1.21
CA THR A 50 -5.48 -13.98 2.14
C THR A 50 -4.63 -12.93 1.45
N ARG A 51 -5.14 -11.70 1.37
CA ARG A 51 -4.40 -10.52 0.88
C ARG A 51 -4.29 -9.48 1.97
N ARG A 52 -3.08 -8.99 2.23
CA ARG A 52 -2.82 -7.95 3.24
C ARG A 52 -1.84 -6.93 2.70
N PHE A 53 -2.10 -5.67 3.00
CA PHE A 53 -1.16 -4.58 2.80
C PHE A 53 -0.50 -4.25 4.14
N TYR A 54 0.81 -4.44 4.22
CA TYR A 54 1.61 -4.21 5.41
C TYR A 54 2.29 -2.84 5.34
N ILE A 55 2.31 -2.15 6.48
CA ILE A 55 3.03 -0.90 6.71
C ILE A 55 3.90 -1.08 7.94
N PHE A 56 5.21 -0.85 7.79
CA PHE A 56 6.12 -0.69 8.92
C PHE A 56 6.13 0.78 9.30
N PHE A 57 5.77 1.09 10.55
CA PHE A 57 5.91 2.43 11.12
C PHE A 57 5.95 2.34 12.65
N ASN A 58 6.59 3.31 13.29
CA ASN A 58 6.73 3.34 14.76
C ASN A 58 7.29 2.03 15.35
N GLY A 59 8.32 1.48 14.69
CA GLY A 59 9.01 0.27 15.13
C GLY A 59 8.23 -1.04 14.96
N ASN A 60 7.07 -1.04 14.30
CA ASN A 60 6.21 -2.22 14.21
C ASN A 60 5.57 -2.38 12.84
N TRP A 61 5.34 -3.64 12.45
CA TRP A 61 4.48 -3.98 11.32
C TRP A 61 3.00 -3.92 11.72
N ARG A 62 2.21 -3.23 10.89
CA ARG A 62 0.74 -3.23 10.93
C ARG A 62 0.22 -3.60 9.55
N TYR A 63 -1.03 -4.02 9.47
CA TYR A 63 -1.63 -4.36 8.19
C TYR A 63 -3.11 -4.05 8.12
N VAL A 64 -3.59 -3.90 6.89
CA VAL A 64 -5.01 -3.96 6.54
C VAL A 64 -5.25 -5.18 5.66
N THR A 65 -6.38 -5.85 5.86
CA THR A 65 -6.83 -6.92 4.96
C THR A 65 -7.43 -6.31 3.71
N LEU A 66 -7.05 -6.82 2.55
CA LEU A 66 -7.61 -6.42 1.26
C LEU A 66 -8.69 -7.44 0.89
N THR A 67 -9.91 -6.98 0.68
CA THR A 67 -11.09 -7.79 0.32
C THR A 67 -11.50 -7.53 -1.12
#